data_AF-A0A075H9N2-F1
#
_entry.id   AF-A0A075H9N2-F1
#
_cell.length_a   1.000
_cell.length_b   1.000
_cell.length_c   1.000
_cell.angle_alpha   90.00
_cell.angle_beta   90.00
_cell.angle_gamma   90.00
#
_symmetry.space_group_name_H-M   'P 1'
#
loop_
_entity.id
_entity.type
_entity.pdbx_description
1 polymer ?
#
loop_
_entity_poly.entity_id
_entity_poly.type
_entity_poly.pdbx_seq_one_letter_code
_entity_poly.pdbx_strand_id
1 'polypeptide(L)' 'MFDDGSDELLGGLWPFMKRALLLFIPLWIYLICWSAGLNLFISAIAAGLSIPLIQIFEKMKLKRHLDSNKAGENLIK' A
#
# COMPACT_ATOMS: atom_id res chain seq x y z
N MET A 1 -10.00 -27.01 -16.56
CA MET A 1 -10.22 -25.74 -17.30
C MET A 1 -11.28 -24.88 -16.59
N PHE A 2 -11.16 -24.68 -15.26
CA PHE A 2 -12.09 -23.85 -14.47
C PHE A 2 -11.35 -22.77 -13.65
N ASP A 3 -10.08 -22.49 -13.97
CA ASP A 3 -9.19 -21.68 -13.14
C ASP A 3 -9.11 -20.20 -13.58
N ASP A 4 -9.40 -19.89 -14.85
CA ASP A 4 -9.15 -18.56 -15.42
C ASP A 4 -10.10 -17.45 -14.94
N GLY A 5 -11.36 -17.79 -14.64
CA GLY A 5 -12.37 -16.78 -14.30
C GLY A 5 -12.19 -16.18 -12.89
N SER A 6 -11.74 -17.00 -11.93
CA SER A 6 -11.41 -16.52 -10.58
C SER A 6 -10.13 -15.69 -10.57
N ASP A 7 -9.15 -16.06 -11.38
CA ASP A 7 -7.86 -15.35 -11.43
C ASP A 7 -7.98 -13.98 -12.12
N GLU A 8 -8.83 -13.82 -13.13
CA GLU A 8 -9.13 -12.50 -13.71
C GLU A 8 -9.91 -11.59 -12.74
N LEU A 9 -10.88 -12.15 -12.00
CA LEU A 9 -11.62 -11.41 -10.98
C LEU A 9 -10.72 -11.03 -9.79
N LEU A 10 -9.87 -11.94 -9.33
CA LEU A 10 -8.88 -11.67 -8.29
C LEU A 10 -7.80 -10.70 -8.78
N GLY A 11 -7.42 -10.76 -10.06
CA GLY A 11 -6.52 -9.81 -10.71
C GLY A 11 -7.10 -8.38 -10.71
N GLY A 12 -8.40 -8.24 -10.98
CA GLY A 12 -9.13 -6.97 -10.87
C GLY A 12 -9.38 -6.51 -9.43
N LEU A 13 -9.56 -7.44 -8.49
CA LEU A 13 -9.78 -7.16 -7.06
C LEU A 13 -8.47 -6.82 -6.33
N TRP A 14 -7.34 -7.37 -6.76
CA TRP A 14 -6.00 -7.16 -6.20
C TRP A 14 -5.63 -5.69 -5.97
N PRO A 15 -5.77 -4.77 -6.96
CA PRO A 15 -5.48 -3.36 -6.74
C PRO A 15 -6.41 -2.71 -5.70
N PHE A 16 -7.67 -3.14 -5.61
CA PHE A 16 -8.61 -2.64 -4.61
C PHE A 16 -8.25 -3.13 -3.20
N MET A 17 -8.01 -4.44 -3.06
CA MET A 17 -7.60 -5.06 -1.79
C MET A 17 -6.29 -4.45 -1.27
N LYS A 18 -5.33 -4.17 -2.16
CA LYS A 18 -4.08 -3.50 -1.79
C LYS A 18 -4.28 -2.08 -1.25
N ARG A 19 -5.21 -1.32 -1.83
CA ARG A 19 -5.56 0.04 -1.36
C ARG A 19 -6.28 -0.01 -0.02
N ALA A 20 -7.24 -0.91 0.14
CA ALA A 20 -7.95 -1.10 1.40
C ALA A 20 -6.96 -1.46 2.52
N LEU A 21 -6.05 -2.40 2.26
CA LEU A 21 -5.05 -2.82 3.25
C LEU A 21 -4.14 -1.65 3.69
N LEU A 22 -3.67 -0.82 2.74
CA LEU A 22 -2.87 0.37 3.05
C LEU A 22 -3.65 1.41 3.87
N LEU A 23 -4.94 1.57 3.60
CA LEU A 23 -5.81 2.51 4.32
C LEU A 23 -6.10 2.05 5.74
N PHE A 24 -6.07 0.74 5.99
CA PHE A 24 -6.21 0.17 7.31
C PHE A 24 -4.93 0.22 8.16
N ILE A 25 -3.73 0.41 7.58
CA ILE A 25 -2.45 0.53 8.31
C ILE A 25 -2.54 1.44 9.55
N PRO A 26 -2.97 2.72 9.46
CA PRO A 26 -3.07 3.59 10.63
C PRO A 26 -4.02 3.05 11.71
N LEU A 27 -5.09 2.37 11.31
CA LEU A 27 -6.03 1.72 12.23
C LEU A 27 -5.37 0.53 12.95
N TRP A 28 -4.56 -0.26 12.26
CA TRP A 28 -3.77 -1.34 12.88
C TRP A 28 -2.74 -0.80 13.87
N ILE A 29 -1.99 0.26 13.52
CA ILE A 29 -1.06 0.90 14.46
C ILE A 29 -1.80 1.39 15.70
N TYR A 30 -2.96 2.02 15.53
CA TYR A 30 -3.78 2.50 16.63
C TYR A 30 -4.24 1.35 17.56
N LEU A 31 -4.72 0.23 16.98
CA LEU A 31 -5.16 -0.93 17.77
C LEU A 31 -4.00 -1.60 18.52
N ILE A 32 -2.81 -1.69 17.91
CA ILE A 32 -1.62 -2.26 18.56
C ILE A 32 -1.20 -1.37 19.73
N CYS A 33 -1.14 -0.05 19.54
CA CYS A 33 -0.81 0.88 20.62
C CYS A 33 -1.87 0.89 21.74
N TRP A 34 -3.15 0.75 21.37
CA TRP A 34 -4.23 0.57 22.33
C TRP A 34 -4.07 -0.73 23.14
N SER A 35 -3.81 -1.84 22.46
CA SER A 35 -3.59 -3.15 23.09
C SER A 35 -2.34 -3.17 23.98
N ALA A 36 -1.36 -2.33 23.72
CA ALA A 36 -0.17 -2.15 24.54
C ALA A 36 -0.42 -1.31 25.81
N GLY A 37 -1.64 -0.81 26.02
CA GLY A 37 -1.99 0.02 27.17
C GLY A 37 -1.43 1.44 27.10
N LEU A 38 -1.00 1.90 25.92
CA LEU A 38 -0.50 3.25 25.73
C LEU A 38 -1.65 4.27 25.78
N ASN A 39 -1.35 5.47 26.25
CA ASN A 39 -2.31 6.56 26.30
C ASN A 39 -2.82 6.91 24.89
N LEU A 40 -4.12 7.22 24.79
CA LEU A 40 -4.85 7.52 23.55
C LEU A 40 -4.10 8.50 22.65
N PHE A 41 -3.49 9.53 23.24
CA PHE A 41 -2.75 10.56 22.53
C PHE A 41 -1.49 10.02 21.83
N ILE A 42 -0.71 9.17 22.51
CA ILE A 42 0.48 8.54 21.90
C ILE A 42 0.07 7.60 20.77
N SER A 43 -1.01 6.84 20.97
CA SER A 43 -1.56 5.95 19.94
C SER A 43 -2.04 6.72 18.71
N ALA A 44 -2.74 7.85 18.89
CA ALA A 44 -3.22 8.70 17.81
C ALA A 44 -2.07 9.36 17.03
N ILE A 45 -1.03 9.84 17.73
CA ILE A 45 0.16 10.42 17.09
C ILE A 45 0.90 9.36 16.28
N ALA A 46 1.10 8.16 16.83
CA ALA A 46 1.74 7.06 16.14
C ALA A 46 0.95 6.62 14.89
N ALA A 47 -0.38 6.53 15.00
CA ALA A 47 -1.26 6.23 13.88
C ALA A 47 -1.18 7.31 12.79
N GLY A 48 -1.21 8.59 13.16
CA GLY A 48 -1.07 9.70 12.21
C GLY A 48 0.29 9.72 11.50
N LEU A 49 1.36 9.33 12.19
CA LEU A 49 2.72 9.25 11.63
C LEU A 49 2.88 8.13 10.59
N SER A 50 1.97 7.15 10.57
CA SER A 50 1.98 6.08 9.57
C SER A 50 1.44 6.51 8.19
N ILE A 51 0.71 7.63 8.11
CA ILE A 51 0.15 8.18 6.86
C ILE A 51 1.24 8.57 5.83
N PRO A 52 2.28 9.37 6.18
CA PRO A 52 3.33 9.74 5.22
C PRO A 52 4.14 8.54 4.70
N LEU A 53 4.18 7.43 5.46
CA LEU A 53 4.83 6.19 5.02
C LEU A 53 4.19 5.64 3.75
N ILE A 54 2.85 5.73 3.65
CA ILE A 54 2.06 5.27 2.51
C ILE A 54 2.37 6.12 1.27
N GLN A 55 2.44 7.45 1.44
CA GLN A 55 2.77 8.38 0.34
C GLN A 55 4.17 8.13 -0.25
N ILE A 56 5.16 7.86 0.62
CA ILE A 56 6.52 7.54 0.19
C ILE A 56 6.51 6.22 -0.60
N PHE A 57 5.78 5.21 -0.12
CA PHE A 57 5.68 3.93 -0.79
C PHE A 57 5.06 4.05 -2.19
N GLU A 58 4.01 4.85 -2.34
CA GLU A 58 3.41 5.12 -3.66
C GLU A 58 4.37 5.87 -4.58
N LYS A 59 5.08 6.88 -4.07
CA LYS A 59 6.12 7.59 -4.85
C LYS A 59 7.23 6.67 -5.32
N MET A 60 7.72 5.77 -4.46
CA MET A 60 8.74 4.79 -4.83
C MET A 60 8.26 3.83 -5.91
N LYS A 61 7.02 3.34 -5.78
CA LYS A 61 6.40 2.49 -6.80
C LYS A 61 6.31 3.23 -8.13
N LEU A 62 5.87 4.48 -8.12
CA LEU A 62 5.74 5.31 -9.31
C LEU A 62 7.10 5.56 -9.98
N LYS A 63 8.14 5.85 -9.18
CA LYS A 63 9.51 6.03 -9.68
C LYS A 63 10.02 4.77 -10.38
N ARG A 64 9.75 3.57 -9.82
CA ARG A 64 10.14 2.29 -10.42
C ARG A 64 9.45 2.03 -11.77
N HIS A 65 8.17 2.39 -11.90
CA HIS A 65 7.46 2.30 -13.17
C HIS A 65 8.00 3.30 -14.21
N LEU A 66 8.36 4.51 -13.77
CA LEU A 66 8.93 5.54 -14.63
C LEU A 66 10.33 5.16 -15.15
N ASP A 67 11.20 4.65 -14.27
CA ASP A 67 12.55 4.18 -14.63
C ASP A 67 12.48 2.96 -15.58
N SER A 68 11.52 2.05 -15.38
CA SER A 68 11.31 0.90 -16.28
C SER A 68 10.82 1.32 -17.67
N ASN A 69 9.98 2.36 -17.77
CA ASN A 69 9.48 2.87 -19.04
C ASN A 69 10.62 3.58 -19.81
N LYS A 70 11.41 4.40 -19.11
CA LYS A 70 12.57 5.11 -19.68
C LYS A 70 13.66 4.16 -20.19
N ALA A 71 13.84 3.02 -19.54
CA ALA A 71 14.74 1.96 -20.02
C ALA A 71 14.23 1.29 -21.31
N GLY A 72 12.91 1.16 -21.48
CA GLY A 72 12.30 0.64 -22.70
C GLY A 72 12.48 1.57 -23.90
N GLU A 73 12.27 2.88 -23.71
CA GLU A 73 12.48 3.88 -24.79
C GLU A 73 13.94 3.94 -25.27
N ASN A 74 14.91 3.79 -24.37
CA ASN A 74 16.34 3.82 -24.74
C ASN A 74 16.81 2.59 -25.53
N LEU A 75 16.04 1.50 -25.58
CA LEU A 75 16.38 0.29 -26.34
C LEU A 75 15.78 0.29 -27.76
N ILE A 76 14.90 1.24 -28.06
CA ILE A 76 14.19 1.34 -29.35
C ILE A 76 14.87 2.38 -30.28
N LYS A 77 15.86 3.12 -29.77
CA LYS A 77 16.61 4.17 -30.49
C LYS A 77 18.01 3.69 -30.86
#